data_AF-A0A8J2RS72-F1
#
_entry.id   AF-A0A8J2RS72-F1
#
_cell.length_a   1.000
_cell.length_b   1.000
_cell.length_c   1.000
_cell.angle_alpha   90.00
_cell.angle_beta   90.00
_cell.angle_gamma   90.00
#
_symmetry.space_group_name_H-M   'P 1'
#
loop_
_entity.id
_entity.type
_entity.pdbx_description
1 polymer ?
#
loop_
_entity_poly.entity_id
_entity_poly.type
_entity_poly.pdbx_seq_one_letter_code
_entity_poly.pdbx_strand_id
1 'polypeptide(L)'
;MEIKWSEFAILMLITFLFLTPSAEGKGFGKCDEDWECGEGFYCSSNFCETCVPCEKVFYRQSPSSSCAKSVSNCGDCLNGFQADDWSDQKFFHKCLPVKSSDSSVVTSAVSRQSAWSVFFLSLFGWIIISLY
;
A
#
# COMPACT_ATOMS: atom_id res chain seq x y z
N MET A 1 32.77 -50.36 35.80
CA MET A 1 32.68 -49.78 34.45
C MET A 1 32.36 -48.31 34.63
N GLU A 2 33.38 -47.45 34.54
CA GLU A 2 33.18 -46.00 34.65
C GLU A 2 32.89 -45.45 33.25
N ILE A 3 31.65 -44.98 33.06
CA ILE A 3 31.24 -44.35 31.81
C ILE A 3 31.95 -42.99 31.75
N LYS A 4 32.86 -42.80 30.79
CA LYS A 4 33.52 -41.52 30.54
C LYS A 4 32.55 -40.56 29.86
N TRP A 5 31.75 -39.87 30.67
CA TRP A 5 30.75 -38.88 30.26
C TRP A 5 31.31 -37.77 29.34
N SER A 6 32.62 -37.50 29.42
CA SER A 6 33.31 -36.51 28.58
C SER A 6 33.33 -36.86 27.10
N GLU A 7 33.50 -38.14 26.74
CA GLU A 7 33.56 -38.60 25.35
C GLU A 7 32.17 -38.48 24.68
N PHE A 8 31.11 -38.82 25.43
CA PHE A 8 29.73 -38.70 24.97
C PHE A 8 29.32 -37.24 24.79
N ALA A 9 29.75 -36.35 25.68
CA ALA A 9 29.48 -34.91 25.56
C ALA A 9 30.12 -34.34 24.28
N ILE A 10 31.35 -34.76 23.96
CA ILE A 10 32.05 -34.35 22.74
C ILE A 10 31.33 -34.87 21.49
N LEU A 11 30.96 -36.16 21.46
CA LEU A 11 30.22 -36.74 20.34
C LEU A 11 28.85 -36.08 20.14
N MET A 12 28.15 -35.75 21.22
CA MET A 12 26.85 -35.05 21.16
C MET A 12 27.00 -33.61 20.64
N LEU A 13 28.04 -32.88 21.04
CA LEU A 13 28.33 -31.52 20.55
C LEU A 13 28.70 -31.52 19.05
N ILE A 14 29.51 -32.48 18.61
CA ILE A 14 29.89 -32.63 17.21
C ILE A 14 28.66 -32.95 16.36
N THR A 15 27.81 -33.87 16.84
CA THR A 15 26.56 -34.24 16.16
C THR A 15 25.61 -33.04 16.06
N PHE A 16 25.54 -32.21 17.11
CA PHE A 16 24.72 -30.99 17.11
C PHE A 16 25.22 -29.94 16.10
N LEU A 17 26.53 -29.81 15.91
CA LEU A 17 27.15 -28.92 14.90
C LEU A 17 26.87 -29.37 13.46
N PHE A 18 26.68 -30.67 13.21
CA PHE A 18 26.34 -31.18 11.88
C PHE A 18 24.83 -31.20 11.58
N LEU A 19 23.98 -31.03 12.61
CA LEU A 19 22.52 -31.06 12.50
C LEU A 19 21.88 -29.67 12.50
N THR A 20 22.64 -28.58 12.62
CA THR A 20 22.06 -27.25 12.44
C THR A 20 21.63 -27.10 10.99
N PRO A 21 20.33 -26.95 10.66
CA PRO A 21 19.95 -26.53 9.33
C PRO A 21 20.65 -25.19 9.06
N SER A 22 21.33 -25.09 7.92
CA SER A 22 21.79 -23.80 7.40
C SER A 22 20.53 -22.96 7.17
N ALA A 23 20.15 -22.19 8.18
CA ALA A 23 19.20 -21.11 8.02
C ALA A 23 19.97 -20.01 7.31
N GLU A 24 20.22 -20.20 6.01
CA GLU A 24 20.49 -19.10 5.10
C GLU A 24 19.24 -18.23 5.13
N GLY A 25 19.26 -17.25 6.02
CA GLY A 25 18.36 -16.12 6.03
C GLY A 25 18.58 -15.34 4.75
N LYS A 26 18.00 -15.84 3.67
CA LYS A 26 17.86 -15.18 2.37
C LYS A 26 16.92 -14.00 2.59
N GLY A 27 17.50 -12.86 2.94
CA GLY A 27 16.75 -11.62 3.16
C GLY A 27 17.42 -10.41 2.53
N PHE A 28 18.75 -10.42 2.37
CA PHE A 28 19.50 -9.39 1.68
C PHE A 28 20.79 -9.99 1.14
N GLY A 29 20.97 -10.01 -0.18
CA GLY A 29 22.11 -10.65 -0.82
C GLY A 29 22.13 -10.43 -2.32
N LYS A 30 23.23 -10.86 -2.95
CA LYS A 30 23.25 -11.03 -4.41
C LYS A 30 22.36 -12.22 -4.79
N CYS A 31 21.73 -12.12 -5.94
CA CYS A 31 20.87 -13.16 -6.49
C CYS A 31 21.01 -13.18 -8.01
N ASP A 32 20.74 -14.32 -8.63
CA ASP A 32 20.49 -14.42 -10.07
C ASP A 32 18.99 -14.67 -10.33
N GLU A 33 18.31 -15.38 -9.42
CA GLU A 33 16.89 -15.74 -9.52
C GLU A 33 16.05 -15.40 -8.27
N ASP A 34 14.73 -15.22 -8.44
CA ASP A 34 13.82 -14.76 -7.38
C ASP A 34 13.74 -15.72 -6.17
N TRP A 35 13.87 -17.04 -6.38
CA TRP A 35 13.82 -18.04 -5.30
C TRP A 35 15.03 -17.97 -4.36
N GLU A 36 16.08 -17.26 -4.75
CA GLU A 36 17.26 -17.02 -3.90
C GLU A 36 17.01 -15.95 -2.83
N CYS A 37 16.00 -15.11 -2.99
CA CYS A 37 15.78 -13.94 -2.13
C CYS A 37 14.91 -14.20 -0.91
N GLY A 38 14.33 -15.40 -0.77
CA GLY A 38 13.42 -15.73 0.32
C GLY A 38 12.03 -15.10 0.16
N GLU A 39 11.10 -15.46 1.05
CA GLU A 39 9.73 -14.95 0.98
C GLU A 39 9.65 -13.43 1.18
N GLY A 40 8.85 -12.76 0.34
CA GLY A 40 8.67 -11.31 0.42
C GLY A 40 9.79 -10.49 -0.23
N PHE A 41 10.71 -11.14 -0.93
CA PHE A 41 11.74 -10.51 -1.75
C PHE A 41 11.78 -11.08 -3.17
N TYR A 42 12.33 -10.32 -4.10
CA TYR A 42 12.56 -10.72 -5.49
C TYR A 42 13.93 -10.26 -5.96
N CYS A 43 14.46 -10.89 -7.00
CA CYS A 43 15.74 -10.50 -7.57
C CYS A 43 15.58 -9.36 -8.57
N SER A 44 16.30 -8.27 -8.31
CA SER A 44 16.36 -7.06 -9.12
C SER A 44 17.80 -6.60 -9.25
N SER A 45 18.30 -6.45 -10.47
CA SER A 45 19.67 -5.98 -10.72
C SER A 45 20.76 -6.80 -9.98
N ASN A 46 20.55 -8.10 -9.83
CA ASN A 46 21.39 -9.04 -9.06
C ASN A 46 21.38 -8.81 -7.53
N PHE A 47 20.38 -8.12 -7.00
CA PHE A 47 20.19 -7.93 -5.57
C PHE A 47 18.74 -8.22 -5.16
N CYS A 48 18.58 -8.75 -3.96
CA CYS A 48 17.26 -8.99 -3.39
C CYS A 48 16.61 -7.68 -2.95
N GLU A 49 15.48 -7.37 -3.57
CA GLU A 49 14.63 -6.23 -3.24
C GLU A 49 13.33 -6.70 -2.62
N THR A 50 12.73 -5.87 -1.76
CA THR A 50 11.47 -6.20 -1.10
C THR A 50 10.30 -6.08 -2.07
N CYS A 51 9.38 -7.04 -2.01
CA CYS A 51 8.16 -7.00 -2.79
C CYS A 51 7.25 -5.84 -2.39
N VAL A 52 6.48 -5.32 -3.35
CA VAL A 52 5.52 -4.26 -3.10
C VAL A 52 4.38 -4.79 -2.23
N PRO A 53 4.08 -4.15 -1.07
CA PRO A 53 2.99 -4.56 -0.20
C PRO A 53 1.62 -4.10 -0.75
N CYS A 54 1.09 -4.85 -1.72
CA CYS A 54 -0.19 -4.55 -2.40
C CYS A 54 -1.37 -4.37 -1.43
N GLU A 55 -1.54 -5.28 -0.48
CA GLU A 55 -2.69 -5.27 0.44
C GLU A 55 -2.60 -4.16 1.49
N LYS A 56 -1.41 -3.96 2.08
CA LYS A 56 -1.24 -3.03 3.22
C LYS A 56 -1.18 -1.57 2.80
N VAL A 57 -0.58 -1.26 1.65
CA VAL A 57 -0.33 0.13 1.22
C VAL A 57 -1.32 0.57 0.14
N PHE A 58 -1.66 -0.33 -0.78
CA PHE A 58 -2.47 -0.03 -1.96
C PHE A 58 -3.89 -0.59 -1.91
N TYR A 59 -4.22 -1.42 -0.91
CA TYR A 59 -5.51 -2.12 -0.77
C TYR A 59 -5.89 -2.91 -2.03
N ARG A 60 -4.89 -3.55 -2.65
CA ARG A 60 -5.04 -4.41 -3.83
C ARG A 60 -4.74 -5.87 -3.48
N GLN A 61 -5.28 -6.78 -4.28
CA GLN A 61 -5.04 -8.21 -4.17
C GLN A 61 -3.58 -8.54 -4.52
N SER A 62 -2.97 -9.40 -3.69
CA SER A 62 -1.63 -9.92 -3.94
C SER A 62 -1.63 -10.92 -5.11
N PRO A 63 -0.60 -10.90 -5.97
CA PRO A 63 -0.42 -11.91 -7.01
C PRO A 63 -0.18 -13.31 -6.40
N SER A 64 -0.67 -14.35 -7.07
CA SER A 64 -0.73 -15.72 -6.55
C SER A 64 0.53 -16.57 -6.76
N SER A 65 1.40 -16.23 -7.71
CA SER A 65 2.58 -17.04 -8.08
C SER A 65 3.93 -16.40 -7.76
N SER A 66 4.00 -15.07 -7.84
CA SER A 66 5.22 -14.30 -7.65
C SER A 66 4.84 -12.95 -7.07
N CYS A 67 5.60 -12.45 -6.11
CA CYS A 67 5.28 -11.19 -5.47
C CYS A 67 5.31 -10.01 -6.46
N ALA A 68 4.60 -8.92 -6.15
CA ALA A 68 4.53 -7.77 -7.05
C ALA A 68 5.84 -6.97 -7.00
N LYS A 69 6.54 -6.88 -8.14
CA LYS A 69 7.74 -6.03 -8.31
C LYS A 69 7.39 -4.55 -8.41
N SER A 70 6.16 -4.25 -8.84
CA SER A 70 5.64 -2.90 -9.03
C SER A 70 4.16 -2.85 -8.63
N VAL A 71 3.66 -1.65 -8.35
CA VAL A 71 2.24 -1.46 -7.99
C VAL A 71 1.30 -1.85 -9.14
N SER A 72 1.76 -1.80 -10.39
CA SER A 72 1.02 -2.25 -11.57
C SER A 72 0.86 -3.77 -11.66
N ASN A 73 1.71 -4.54 -10.98
CA ASN A 73 1.57 -6.00 -10.88
C ASN A 73 0.67 -6.44 -9.72
N CYS A 74 0.19 -5.49 -8.91
CA CYS A 74 -0.87 -5.79 -7.96
C CYS A 74 -2.19 -6.01 -8.72
N GLY A 75 -3.00 -6.95 -8.26
CA GLY A 75 -4.29 -7.27 -8.86
C GLY A 75 -5.36 -6.19 -8.61
N ASP A 76 -6.61 -6.62 -8.67
CA ASP A 76 -7.77 -5.78 -8.43
C ASP A 76 -7.82 -5.24 -6.99
N CYS A 77 -8.64 -4.22 -6.78
CA CYS A 77 -8.88 -3.68 -5.44
C CYS A 77 -9.53 -4.72 -4.53
N LEU A 78 -9.16 -4.71 -3.25
CA LEU A 78 -9.82 -5.53 -2.23
C LEU A 78 -11.29 -5.13 -2.09
N ASN A 79 -12.13 -6.06 -1.64
CA ASN A 79 -13.54 -5.81 -1.41
C ASN A 79 -13.77 -4.58 -0.51
N GLY A 80 -14.67 -3.69 -0.92
CA GLY A 80 -14.94 -2.44 -0.22
C GLY A 80 -13.97 -1.29 -0.58
N PHE A 81 -13.02 -1.52 -1.49
CA PHE A 81 -12.17 -0.49 -2.06
C PHE A 81 -12.39 -0.41 -3.58
N GLN A 82 -12.32 0.80 -4.14
CA GLN A 82 -12.48 1.06 -5.57
C GLN A 82 -11.35 1.96 -6.07
N ALA A 83 -10.96 1.75 -7.33
CA ALA A 83 -10.03 2.65 -8.02
C ALA A 83 -10.74 3.97 -8.31
N ASP A 84 -10.06 5.10 -8.11
CA ASP A 84 -10.63 6.40 -8.41
C ASP A 84 -10.70 6.60 -9.93
N ASP A 85 -11.89 6.88 -10.47
CA ASP A 85 -12.12 7.07 -11.90
C ASP A 85 -11.97 8.54 -12.34
N TRP A 86 -11.72 9.48 -11.41
CA TRP A 86 -11.65 10.90 -11.76
C TRP A 86 -10.26 11.37 -12.23
N SER A 87 -10.23 11.66 -13.53
CA SER A 87 -9.51 12.70 -14.27
C SER A 87 -8.26 13.37 -13.68
N ASP A 88 -7.28 13.52 -14.57
CA ASP A 88 -6.14 14.43 -14.53
C ASP A 88 -4.93 13.97 -13.70
N GLN A 89 -4.12 13.15 -14.38
CA GLN A 89 -2.66 13.11 -14.22
C GLN A 89 -2.15 12.68 -12.84
N LYS A 90 -2.90 11.86 -12.12
CA LYS A 90 -2.36 11.11 -10.99
C LYS A 90 -2.85 9.68 -11.09
N PHE A 91 -2.03 8.82 -11.67
CA PHE A 91 -2.20 7.38 -11.57
C PHE A 91 -2.24 7.02 -10.07
N PHE A 92 -3.43 7.00 -9.48
CA PHE A 92 -3.61 6.51 -8.13
C PHE A 92 -3.55 4.99 -8.22
N HIS A 93 -2.34 4.46 -8.16
CA HIS A 93 -2.12 3.01 -8.03
C HIS A 93 -2.69 2.45 -6.71
N LYS A 94 -3.31 3.28 -5.86
CA LYS A 94 -3.91 2.96 -4.57
C LYS A 94 -5.44 2.95 -4.67
N CYS A 95 -6.07 1.93 -4.11
CA CYS A 95 -7.52 1.85 -3.99
C CYS A 95 -8.01 2.64 -2.78
N LEU A 96 -9.17 3.28 -2.93
CA LEU A 96 -9.82 4.08 -1.90
C LEU A 96 -11.03 3.32 -1.36
N PRO A 97 -11.38 3.46 -0.08
CA PRO A 97 -12.61 2.85 0.43
C PRO A 97 -13.80 3.40 -0.35
N VAL A 98 -14.70 2.51 -0.78
CA VAL A 98 -15.96 2.88 -1.41
C VAL A 98 -16.75 3.64 -0.35
N LYS A 99 -16.72 4.97 -0.42
CA LYS A 99 -17.76 5.74 0.24
C LYS A 99 -19.05 5.30 -0.44
N SER A 100 -19.97 4.76 0.34
CA SER A 100 -21.38 4.63 -0.05
C SER A 100 -21.94 6.05 -0.26
N SER A 101 -21.52 6.71 -1.33
CA SER A 101 -22.24 7.85 -1.88
C SER A 101 -23.39 7.25 -2.65
N ASP A 102 -24.47 7.06 -1.91
CA ASP A 102 -25.81 7.11 -2.46
C ASP A 102 -25.86 8.27 -3.47
N SER A 103 -26.11 7.92 -4.71
CA SER A 103 -26.27 8.85 -5.81
C SER A 103 -27.67 9.44 -5.72
N SER A 104 -27.90 10.37 -4.79
CA SER A 104 -28.89 11.43 -4.91
C SER A 104 -28.78 12.42 -3.75
N VAL A 105 -27.73 13.22 -3.73
CA VAL A 105 -27.98 14.63 -3.41
C VAL A 105 -27.91 15.32 -4.76
N VAL A 106 -29.09 15.55 -5.36
CA VAL A 106 -29.32 16.79 -6.11
C VAL A 106 -28.98 17.89 -5.11
N THR A 107 -27.69 18.15 -4.93
CA THR A 107 -27.22 19.30 -4.22
C THR A 107 -27.45 20.36 -5.26
N SER A 108 -28.60 21.03 -5.11
CA SER A 108 -28.87 22.33 -5.68
C SER A 108 -27.54 23.03 -5.86
N ALA A 109 -27.24 23.46 -7.09
CA ALA A 109 -26.06 24.24 -7.38
C ALA A 109 -26.01 25.42 -6.40
N VAL A 110 -25.28 25.26 -5.28
CA VAL A 110 -24.89 26.37 -4.44
C VAL A 110 -23.71 26.96 -5.18
N SER A 111 -24.06 27.74 -6.20
CA SER A 111 -23.20 28.75 -6.78
C SER A 111 -22.49 29.44 -5.63
N ARG A 112 -21.16 29.52 -5.68
CA ARG A 112 -20.41 30.50 -4.89
C ARG A 112 -20.96 31.88 -5.28
N GLN A 113 -22.02 32.33 -4.60
CA GLN A 113 -22.46 33.70 -4.70
C GLN A 113 -21.37 34.52 -4.04
N SER A 114 -20.61 35.21 -4.88
CA SER A 114 -19.65 36.20 -4.42
C SER A 114 -20.40 37.15 -3.50
N ALA A 115 -19.87 37.33 -2.28
CA ALA A 115 -20.42 38.17 -1.23
C ALA A 115 -20.67 39.64 -1.67
N TRP A 116 -20.21 40.01 -2.86
CA TRP A 116 -20.40 41.30 -3.51
C TRP A 116 -21.85 41.54 -3.94
N SER A 117 -22.63 40.49 -4.20
CA SER A 117 -24.02 40.59 -4.67
C SER A 117 -24.95 41.23 -3.62
N VAL A 118 -24.65 41.03 -2.34
CA VAL A 118 -25.43 41.59 -1.22
C VAL A 118 -25.10 43.06 -0.97
N PHE A 119 -23.87 43.49 -1.24
CA PHE A 119 -23.46 44.88 -1.08
C PHE A 119 -24.16 45.80 -2.09
N PHE A 120 -24.35 45.36 -3.35
CA PHE A 120 -24.99 46.19 -4.36
C PHE A 120 -26.47 46.43 -4.08
N LEU A 121 -27.25 45.40 -3.69
CA LEU A 121 -28.68 45.58 -3.39
C LEU A 121 -28.93 46.48 -2.17
N SER A 122 -28.04 46.47 -1.18
CA SER A 122 -28.13 47.37 -0.02
C SER A 122 -27.90 48.83 -0.40
N LEU A 123 -26.88 49.11 -1.23
CA LEU A 123 -26.59 50.49 -1.64
C LEU A 123 -27.66 51.07 -2.58
N PHE A 124 -28.22 50.28 -3.50
CA PHE A 124 -29.30 50.75 -4.37
C PHE A 124 -30.62 50.97 -3.62
N GLY A 125 -30.90 50.19 -2.57
CA GLY A 125 -32.09 50.37 -1.73
C GLY A 125 -32.10 51.71 -0.99
N TRP A 126 -30.96 52.15 -0.48
CA TRP A 126 -30.83 53.43 0.24
C TRP A 126 -30.93 54.66 -0.68
N ILE A 127 -30.48 54.54 -1.93
CA ILE A 127 -30.59 55.64 -2.92
C ILE A 127 -32.04 55.91 -3.30
N ILE A 128 -32.86 54.87 -3.48
CA ILE A 128 -34.28 55.00 -3.85
C ILE A 128 -35.08 55.68 -2.73
N ILE A 129 -34.80 55.36 -1.46
CA ILE A 129 -35.49 55.94 -0.30
C ILE A 129 -35.15 57.43 -0.09
N SER A 130 -33.98 57.88 -0.55
CA SER A 130 -33.57 59.29 -0.39
C SER A 130 -34.06 60.21 -1.51
N LEU A 131 -34.69 59.67 -2.56
CA LEU A 131 -35.19 60.41 -3.72
C LEU A 131 -36.73 60.55 -3.74
N TYR A 132 -37.42 60.08 -2.70
CA TYR A 132 -38.86 60.19 -2.52
C TYR A 132 -39.19 60.83 -1.16
#